data_AF-A0A285I491-F1
#
_entry.id   AF-A0A285I491-F1
#
_cell.length_a   1.000
_cell.length_b   1.000
_cell.length_c   1.000
_cell.angle_alpha   90.00
_cell.angle_beta   90.00
_cell.angle_gamma   90.00
#
_symmetry.space_group_name_H-M   'P 1'
#
loop_
_entity.id
_entity.type
_entity.pdbx_description
1 polymer ?
#
loop_
_entity_poly.entity_id
_entity_poly.type
_entity_poly.pdbx_seq_one_letter_code
_entity_poly.pdbx_strand_id
1 'polypeptide(L)'
;MPALEAATFVLGTAVAKTACGLWAGENKLLNEIGNSAVDRVAAALTGGKQQRQFARIWEEAAEAVSDRLETWITTEFRTVEPAEREAAVLAVRDTFEQAALSEADLFKSDLDAGYLGRYLRSQSSDRAERAGLSDDGTRLYDLLLRESAAYTIEIARTLPAASVNALTELLARSRQIIGDLEAVLDRLPPAAGRRRLRT
;
A
#
# COMPACT_ATOMS: atom_id res chain seq x y z
N MET A 1 15.43 5.45 15.30
CA MET A 1 14.97 4.60 14.20
C MET A 1 13.47 4.25 14.23
N PRO A 2 12.78 4.04 15.38
CA PRO A 2 11.35 3.65 15.33
C PRO A 2 10.42 4.74 14.77
N ALA A 3 10.84 6.01 14.81
CA ALA A 3 10.05 7.12 14.28
C ALA A 3 9.99 7.14 12.75
N LEU A 4 11.12 6.84 12.08
CA LEU A 4 11.14 6.73 10.62
C LEU A 4 10.35 5.51 10.14
N GLU A 5 10.51 4.36 10.78
CA GLU A 5 9.74 3.13 10.52
C GLU A 5 8.23 3.39 10.64
N ALA A 6 7.79 4.05 11.71
CA ALA A 6 6.39 4.42 11.88
C ALA A 6 5.92 5.40 10.78
N ALA A 7 6.75 6.37 10.41
CA ALA A 7 6.45 7.33 9.35
C ALA A 7 6.33 6.65 7.97
N THR A 8 7.24 5.74 7.63
CA THR A 8 7.20 4.99 6.36
C THR A 8 6.01 4.03 6.32
N PHE A 9 5.62 3.45 7.45
CA PHE A 9 4.44 2.60 7.53
C PHE A 9 3.13 3.37 7.26
N VAL A 10 2.96 4.56 7.86
CA VAL A 10 1.77 5.38 7.59
C VAL A 10 1.75 5.91 6.15
N LEU A 11 2.91 6.23 5.56
CA LEU A 11 3.00 6.56 4.14
C LEU A 11 2.67 5.36 3.24
N GLY A 12 3.22 4.18 3.54
CA GLY A 12 2.91 2.94 2.82
C GLY A 12 1.42 2.62 2.85
N THR A 13 0.76 2.86 3.99
CA THR A 13 -0.69 2.72 4.13
C THR A 13 -1.45 3.69 3.23
N ALA A 14 -1.03 4.96 3.17
CA ALA A 14 -1.64 5.95 2.28
C ALA A 14 -1.48 5.55 0.79
N VAL A 15 -0.27 5.13 0.41
CA VAL A 15 0.04 4.62 -0.95
C VAL A 15 -0.85 3.43 -1.33
N ALA A 16 -0.98 2.44 -0.44
CA ALA A 16 -1.81 1.25 -0.66
C ALA A 16 -3.30 1.59 -0.78
N LYS A 17 -3.81 2.49 0.08
CA LYS A 17 -5.20 2.97 0.00
C LYS A 17 -5.49 3.69 -1.31
N THR A 18 -4.58 4.55 -1.74
CA THR A 18 -4.69 5.25 -3.03
C THR A 18 -4.67 4.26 -4.18
N ALA A 19 -3.77 3.27 -4.17
CA ALA A 19 -3.72 2.22 -5.18
C ALA A 19 -5.02 1.42 -5.24
N CYS A 20 -5.59 1.06 -4.09
CA CYS A 20 -6.89 0.41 -4.00
C CYS A 20 -8.01 1.25 -4.61
N GLY A 21 -8.01 2.56 -4.35
CA GLY A 21 -8.99 3.47 -4.93
C GLY A 21 -8.89 3.55 -6.45
N LEU A 22 -7.67 3.66 -6.99
CA LEU A 22 -7.43 3.69 -8.43
C LEU A 22 -7.91 2.40 -9.11
N TRP A 23 -7.47 1.25 -8.59
CA TRP A 23 -7.90 -0.05 -9.08
C TRP A 23 -9.43 -0.20 -9.01
N ALA A 24 -10.05 0.22 -7.91
CA ALA A 24 -11.50 0.12 -7.72
C ALA A 24 -12.28 1.02 -8.69
N GLY A 25 -11.80 2.23 -8.97
CA GLY A 25 -12.46 3.13 -9.92
C GLY A 25 -12.29 2.69 -11.38
N GLU A 26 -11.14 2.15 -11.77
CA GLU A 26 -10.96 1.52 -13.10
C GLU A 26 -11.96 0.37 -13.30
N ASN A 27 -12.22 -0.39 -12.24
CA ASN A 27 -13.19 -1.50 -12.23
C ASN A 27 -14.65 -1.06 -11.93
N LYS A 28 -14.94 0.25 -11.89
CA LYS A 28 -16.28 0.84 -11.62
C LYS A 28 -16.92 0.40 -10.30
N LEU A 29 -16.10 0.08 -9.31
CA LEU A 29 -16.53 -0.32 -7.97
C LEU A 29 -16.72 0.88 -7.04
N LEU A 30 -16.01 1.97 -7.33
CA LEU A 30 -16.11 3.25 -6.63
C LEU A 30 -16.21 4.37 -7.65
N ASN A 31 -17.02 5.38 -7.33
CA ASN A 31 -17.10 6.61 -8.12
C ASN A 31 -16.10 7.68 -7.66
N GLU A 32 -15.48 7.50 -6.49
CA GLU A 32 -14.54 8.43 -5.87
C GLU A 32 -13.44 7.67 -5.11
N ILE A 33 -12.19 8.14 -5.21
CA ILE A 33 -11.07 7.63 -4.41
C ILE A 33 -11.03 8.43 -3.11
N GLY A 34 -10.84 7.71 -2.00
CA GLY A 34 -10.68 8.34 -0.69
C GLY A 34 -10.09 7.40 0.33
N ASN A 35 -9.87 7.93 1.55
CA ASN A 35 -9.17 7.25 2.64
C ASN A 35 -9.84 5.95 3.14
N SER A 36 -11.08 5.67 2.70
CA SER A 36 -11.87 4.48 3.01
C SER A 36 -12.06 3.54 1.81
N ALA A 37 -11.30 3.70 0.71
CA ALA A 37 -11.44 2.88 -0.49
C ALA A 37 -11.37 1.37 -0.19
N VAL A 38 -10.41 0.96 0.64
CA VAL A 38 -10.24 -0.45 1.06
C VAL A 38 -11.49 -0.96 1.77
N ASP A 39 -12.00 -0.23 2.76
CA ASP A 39 -13.17 -0.62 3.54
C ASP A 39 -14.44 -0.68 2.67
N ARG A 40 -14.60 0.29 1.76
CA ARG A 40 -15.77 0.35 0.86
C ARG A 40 -15.79 -0.80 -0.12
N VAL A 41 -14.63 -1.17 -0.69
CA VAL A 41 -14.55 -2.33 -1.57
C VAL A 41 -14.71 -3.63 -0.77
N ALA A 42 -14.09 -3.73 0.41
CA ALA A 42 -14.27 -4.88 1.28
C ALA A 42 -15.76 -5.11 1.60
N ALA A 43 -16.50 -4.04 1.92
CA ALA A 43 -17.94 -4.13 2.17
C ALA A 43 -18.75 -4.66 0.98
N ALA A 44 -18.26 -4.49 -0.26
CA ALA A 44 -18.89 -5.06 -1.45
C ALA A 44 -18.61 -6.57 -1.63
N LEU A 45 -17.64 -7.15 -0.90
CA LEU A 45 -17.34 -8.58 -0.94
C LEU A 45 -18.33 -9.38 -0.07
N THR A 46 -18.86 -10.47 -0.62
CA THR A 46 -19.76 -11.38 0.10
C THR A 46 -18.97 -12.29 1.06
N GLY A 47 -18.82 -11.88 2.31
CA GLY A 47 -18.34 -12.72 3.41
C GLY A 47 -17.20 -12.12 4.26
N GLY A 48 -17.27 -12.33 5.57
CA GLY A 48 -16.33 -11.72 6.54
C GLY A 48 -14.88 -12.20 6.45
N LYS A 49 -14.62 -13.39 5.90
CA LYS A 49 -13.24 -13.87 5.67
C LYS A 49 -12.63 -13.25 4.41
N GLN A 50 -13.42 -13.07 3.36
CA GLN A 50 -13.02 -12.40 2.11
C GLN A 50 -12.67 -10.94 2.38
N GLN A 51 -13.49 -10.27 3.20
CA GLN A 51 -13.20 -8.91 3.69
C GLN A 51 -11.83 -8.81 4.37
N ARG A 52 -11.54 -9.72 5.31
CA ARG A 52 -10.25 -9.75 6.01
C ARG A 52 -9.08 -10.07 5.08
N GLN A 53 -9.25 -11.02 4.16
CA GLN A 53 -8.20 -11.36 3.21
C GLN A 53 -7.91 -10.21 2.24
N PHE A 54 -8.94 -9.49 1.81
CA PHE A 54 -8.80 -8.30 1.00
C PHE A 54 -8.07 -7.18 1.75
N ALA A 55 -8.47 -6.88 2.98
CA ALA A 55 -7.78 -5.89 3.82
C ALA A 55 -6.30 -6.26 4.02
N ARG A 56 -6.02 -7.54 4.29
CA ARG A 56 -4.67 -8.05 4.49
C ARG A 56 -3.76 -7.87 3.27
N ILE A 57 -4.28 -8.03 2.05
CA ILE A 57 -3.48 -7.79 0.83
C ILE A 57 -2.96 -6.35 0.79
N TRP A 58 -3.79 -5.39 1.19
CA TRP A 58 -3.40 -3.97 1.21
C TRP A 58 -2.49 -3.62 2.38
N GLU A 59 -2.65 -4.29 3.53
CA GLU A 59 -1.70 -4.20 4.65
C GLU A 59 -0.32 -4.74 4.24
N GLU A 60 -0.25 -5.90 3.59
CA GLU A 60 0.99 -6.48 3.09
C GLU A 60 1.65 -5.59 2.02
N ALA A 61 0.86 -4.94 1.16
CA ALA A 61 1.36 -3.95 0.21
C ALA A 61 1.93 -2.70 0.91
N ALA A 62 1.26 -2.21 1.97
CA ALA A 62 1.73 -1.09 2.76
C ALA A 62 3.06 -1.39 3.46
N GLU A 63 3.19 -2.58 4.04
CA GLU A 63 4.43 -3.07 4.68
C GLU A 63 5.56 -3.17 3.65
N ALA A 64 5.31 -3.79 2.49
CA ALA A 64 6.32 -3.91 1.44
C ALA A 64 6.81 -2.55 0.88
N VAL A 65 5.92 -1.56 0.81
CA VAL A 65 6.30 -0.18 0.45
C VAL A 65 7.11 0.46 1.57
N SER A 66 6.68 0.31 2.83
CA SER A 66 7.39 0.83 4.00
C SER A 66 8.84 0.35 4.04
N ASP A 67 9.07 -0.97 3.92
CA ASP A 67 10.40 -1.57 3.98
C ASP A 67 11.33 -1.03 2.88
N ARG A 68 10.80 -0.88 1.66
CA ARG A 68 11.56 -0.31 0.54
C ARG A 68 11.91 1.15 0.77
N LEU A 69 10.95 1.94 1.23
CA LEU A 69 11.16 3.36 1.50
C LEU A 69 12.15 3.57 2.65
N GLU A 70 12.02 2.83 3.75
CA GLU A 70 12.95 2.91 4.86
C GLU A 70 14.37 2.57 4.42
N THR A 71 14.54 1.47 3.68
CA THR A 71 15.85 1.05 3.16
C THR A 71 16.45 2.12 2.24
N TRP A 72 15.65 2.69 1.34
CA TRP A 72 16.11 3.71 0.41
C TRP A 72 16.49 5.01 1.12
N ILE A 73 15.64 5.50 2.03
CA ILE A 73 15.89 6.73 2.80
C ILE A 73 17.13 6.60 3.68
N THR A 74 17.28 5.47 4.36
CA THR A 74 18.41 5.23 5.27
C THR A 74 19.74 5.09 4.50
N THR A 75 19.71 4.62 3.26
CA THR A 75 20.89 4.44 2.41
C THR A 75 21.28 5.73 1.68
N GLU A 76 20.34 6.32 0.95
CA GLU A 76 20.60 7.44 0.02
C GLU A 76 20.61 8.80 0.71
N PHE A 77 19.83 8.96 1.78
CA PHE A 77 19.69 10.23 2.52
C PHE A 77 20.33 10.19 3.90
N ARG A 78 21.36 9.35 4.07
CA ARG A 78 22.07 9.19 5.34
C ARG A 78 22.68 10.47 5.92
N THR A 79 22.86 11.51 5.10
CA THR A 79 23.39 12.82 5.49
C THR A 79 22.32 13.79 5.99
N VAL A 80 21.04 13.56 5.63
CA VAL A 80 19.91 14.37 6.11
C VAL A 80 19.65 14.06 7.58
N GLU A 81 19.27 15.04 8.38
CA GLU A 81 19.03 14.82 9.81
C GLU A 81 17.84 13.86 10.04
N PRO A 82 17.89 12.95 11.03
CA PRO A 82 16.83 11.94 11.20
C PRO A 82 15.41 12.49 11.36
N ALA A 83 15.22 13.58 12.12
CA ALA A 83 13.90 14.18 12.28
C ALA A 83 13.44 14.88 10.99
N GLU A 84 14.37 15.42 10.20
CA GLU A 84 14.07 15.96 8.89
C GLU A 84 13.63 14.88 7.86
N ARG A 85 14.23 13.68 7.91
CA ARG A 85 13.75 12.55 7.09
C ARG A 85 12.33 12.15 7.45
N GLU A 86 12.05 12.07 8.75
CA GLU A 86 10.70 11.80 9.26
C GLU A 86 9.70 12.87 8.80
N ALA A 87 10.05 14.15 8.95
CA ALA A 87 9.21 15.27 8.52
C ALA A 87 8.91 15.21 7.02
N ALA A 88 9.90 14.88 6.18
CA ALA A 88 9.70 14.71 4.74
C ALA A 88 8.73 13.57 4.42
N VAL A 89 8.86 12.42 5.12
CA VAL A 89 7.94 11.27 4.95
C VAL A 89 6.51 11.63 5.34
N LEU A 90 6.33 12.28 6.49
CA LEU A 90 5.02 12.71 6.96
C LEU A 90 4.41 13.76 6.02
N ALA A 91 5.21 14.67 5.48
CA ALA A 91 4.77 15.65 4.49
C ALA A 91 4.27 15.00 3.19
N VAL A 92 4.93 13.94 2.71
CA VAL A 92 4.43 13.15 1.57
C VAL A 92 3.13 12.44 1.92
N ARG A 93 3.03 11.81 3.09
CA ARG A 93 1.80 11.16 3.56
C ARG A 93 0.63 12.15 3.60
N ASP A 94 0.84 13.35 4.12
CA ASP A 94 -0.17 14.42 4.12
C ASP A 94 -0.57 14.85 2.71
N THR A 95 0.36 14.82 1.76
CA THR A 95 0.09 15.13 0.34
C THR A 95 -0.86 14.10 -0.27
N PHE A 96 -0.66 12.82 0.04
CA PHE A 96 -1.57 11.75 -0.38
C PHE A 96 -2.95 11.86 0.28
N GLU A 97 -3.00 12.15 1.58
CA GLU A 97 -4.28 12.23 2.31
C GLU A 97 -5.13 13.45 1.92
N GLN A 98 -4.49 14.57 1.56
CA GLN A 98 -5.18 15.80 1.18
C GLN A 98 -5.53 15.87 -0.30
N ALA A 99 -4.86 15.09 -1.15
CA ALA A 99 -5.25 14.95 -2.52
C ALA A 99 -6.62 14.27 -2.61
N ALA A 100 -7.68 15.06 -2.80
CA ALA A 100 -8.97 14.55 -3.19
C ALA A 100 -8.82 13.93 -4.58
N LEU A 101 -8.57 12.63 -4.65
CA LEU A 101 -8.42 11.87 -5.89
C LEU A 101 -9.80 11.58 -6.49
N SER A 102 -10.63 12.60 -6.62
CA SER A 102 -11.96 12.52 -7.25
C SER A 102 -11.89 12.70 -8.76
N GLU A 103 -10.71 12.97 -9.32
CA GLU A 103 -10.57 13.40 -10.70
C GLU A 103 -10.82 12.24 -11.65
N ALA A 104 -11.91 12.34 -12.42
CA ALA A 104 -12.26 11.43 -13.50
C ALA A 104 -11.12 11.26 -14.52
N ASP A 105 -10.18 12.21 -14.57
CA ASP A 105 -9.04 12.20 -15.49
C ASP A 105 -7.89 11.30 -15.02
N LEU A 106 -7.75 11.03 -13.72
CA LEU A 106 -6.78 10.04 -13.21
C LEU A 106 -7.14 8.61 -13.63
N PHE A 107 -8.44 8.34 -13.84
CA PHE A 107 -8.92 7.07 -14.41
C PHE A 107 -8.73 6.99 -15.93
N LYS A 108 -8.57 8.13 -16.62
CA LYS A 108 -8.35 8.17 -18.08
C LYS A 108 -6.87 8.17 -18.45
N SER A 109 -5.98 8.50 -17.52
CA SER A 109 -4.54 8.65 -17.76
C SER A 109 -3.77 7.32 -17.78
N ASP A 110 -4.41 6.20 -18.09
CA ASP A 110 -3.79 4.87 -18.23
C ASP A 110 -2.89 4.47 -17.04
N LEU A 111 -3.26 4.90 -15.82
CA LEU A 111 -2.46 4.71 -14.61
C LEU A 111 -0.99 5.19 -14.78
N ASP A 112 -0.77 6.42 -15.23
CA ASP A 112 0.58 7.02 -15.37
C ASP A 112 1.12 7.58 -14.04
N ALA A 113 2.28 7.06 -13.60
CA ALA A 113 2.91 7.47 -12.34
C ALA A 113 3.41 8.92 -12.35
N GLY A 114 3.88 9.41 -13.51
CA GLY A 114 4.33 10.78 -13.67
C GLY A 114 3.16 11.78 -13.61
N TYR A 115 2.00 11.41 -14.16
CA TYR A 115 0.77 12.18 -14.04
C TYR A 115 0.34 12.25 -12.58
N LEU A 116 0.25 11.11 -11.88
CA LEU A 116 -0.12 11.08 -10.46
C LEU A 116 0.84 11.93 -9.62
N GLY A 117 2.15 11.80 -9.80
CA GLY A 117 3.13 12.61 -9.07
C GLY A 117 2.99 14.11 -9.30
N ARG A 118 2.71 14.53 -10.54
CA ARG A 118 2.44 15.94 -10.87
C ARG A 118 1.12 16.42 -10.26
N TYR A 119 0.07 15.59 -10.31
CA TYR A 119 -1.22 15.89 -9.71
C TYR A 119 -1.08 16.11 -8.19
N LEU A 120 -0.50 15.14 -7.48
CA LEU A 120 -0.28 15.21 -6.04
C LEU A 120 0.51 16.48 -5.64
N ARG A 121 1.56 16.80 -6.40
CA ARG A 121 2.35 18.03 -6.19
C ARG A 121 1.49 19.29 -6.39
N SER A 122 0.68 19.33 -7.43
CA SER A 122 -0.17 20.51 -7.73
C SER A 122 -1.21 20.77 -6.64
N GLN A 123 -1.70 19.72 -5.99
CA GLN A 123 -2.67 19.81 -4.88
C GLN A 123 -2.03 20.23 -3.55
N SER A 124 -0.70 20.30 -3.48
CA SER A 124 0.04 20.52 -2.23
C SER A 124 1.36 21.25 -2.49
N SER A 125 1.33 22.28 -3.34
CA SER A 125 2.52 22.99 -3.81
C SER A 125 3.32 23.67 -2.71
N ASP A 126 2.68 24.00 -1.58
CA ASP A 126 3.28 24.65 -0.41
C ASP A 126 3.71 23.67 0.70
N ARG A 127 3.54 22.35 0.49
CA ARG A 127 3.72 21.35 1.57
C ARG A 127 5.12 21.34 2.17
N ALA A 128 6.15 21.33 1.33
CA ALA A 128 7.54 21.27 1.79
C ALA A 128 7.90 22.51 2.62
N GLU A 129 7.43 23.68 2.19
CA GLU A 129 7.60 24.95 2.93
C GLU A 129 6.86 24.92 4.27
N ARG A 130 5.60 24.49 4.29
CA ARG A 130 4.83 24.38 5.54
C ARG A 130 5.39 23.35 6.52
N ALA A 131 6.04 22.32 6.01
CA ALA A 131 6.74 21.32 6.81
C ALA A 131 8.10 21.83 7.34
N GLY A 132 8.54 23.02 6.92
CA GLY A 132 9.80 23.62 7.37
C GLY A 132 11.04 22.87 6.91
N LEU A 133 10.96 22.17 5.77
CA LEU A 133 12.07 21.37 5.26
C LEU A 133 13.19 22.27 4.75
N SER A 134 14.45 21.86 4.95
CA SER A 134 15.60 22.47 4.28
C SER A 134 15.61 22.12 2.79
N ASP A 135 16.63 22.59 2.06
CA ASP A 135 16.83 22.22 0.65
C ASP A 135 17.02 20.71 0.48
N ASP A 136 17.77 20.06 1.38
CA ASP A 136 17.99 18.62 1.35
C ASP A 136 16.71 17.85 1.73
N GLY A 137 15.96 18.33 2.73
CA GLY A 137 14.66 17.78 3.11
C GLY A 137 13.61 17.92 2.00
N THR A 138 13.61 19.06 1.29
CA THR A 138 12.74 19.32 0.14
C THR A 138 13.09 18.40 -1.03
N ARG A 139 14.38 18.19 -1.29
CA ARG A 139 14.84 17.22 -2.31
C ARG A 139 14.41 15.79 -1.96
N LEU A 140 14.49 15.41 -0.69
CA LEU A 140 13.96 14.12 -0.21
C LEU A 140 12.44 14.03 -0.43
N TYR A 141 11.68 15.04 -0.01
CA TYR A 141 10.23 15.11 -0.24
C TYR A 141 9.87 14.91 -1.72
N ASP A 142 10.58 15.59 -2.62
CA ASP A 142 10.30 15.55 -4.05
C ASP A 142 10.51 14.17 -4.67
N LEU A 143 11.62 13.52 -4.33
CA LEU A 143 11.94 12.18 -4.81
C LEU A 143 11.03 11.14 -4.16
N LEU A 144 10.74 11.28 -2.87
CA LEU A 144 9.86 10.38 -2.14
C LEU A 144 8.43 10.44 -2.70
N LEU A 145 7.89 11.63 -2.96
CA LEU A 145 6.57 11.80 -3.58
C LEU A 145 6.49 11.11 -4.94
N ARG A 146 7.54 11.23 -5.75
CA ARG A 146 7.64 10.55 -7.05
C ARG A 146 7.63 9.03 -6.90
N GLU A 147 8.44 8.48 -6.01
CA GLU A 147 8.50 7.02 -5.83
C GLU A 147 7.24 6.46 -5.20
N SER A 148 6.63 7.17 -4.25
CA SER A 148 5.32 6.80 -3.71
C SER A 148 4.25 6.75 -4.80
N ALA A 149 4.24 7.71 -5.74
CA ALA A 149 3.32 7.68 -6.88
C ALA A 149 3.61 6.49 -7.83
N ALA A 150 4.88 6.15 -8.05
CA ALA A 150 5.25 4.96 -8.82
C ALA A 150 4.74 3.67 -8.16
N TYR A 151 4.98 3.49 -6.86
CA TYR A 151 4.48 2.33 -6.12
C TYR A 151 2.96 2.25 -6.15
N THR A 152 2.26 3.37 -5.99
CA THR A 152 0.80 3.42 -6.10
C THR A 152 0.31 2.83 -7.43
N ILE A 153 0.91 3.26 -8.54
CA ILE A 153 0.55 2.78 -9.88
C ILE A 153 0.91 1.30 -10.07
N GLU A 154 2.11 0.90 -9.68
CA GLU A 154 2.55 -0.50 -9.82
C GLU A 154 1.63 -1.44 -9.04
N ILE A 155 1.27 -1.08 -7.81
CA ILE A 155 0.35 -1.87 -6.98
C ILE A 155 -1.03 -1.93 -7.64
N ALA A 156 -1.57 -0.80 -8.10
CA ALA A 156 -2.88 -0.75 -8.75
C ALA A 156 -2.93 -1.64 -10.00
N ARG A 157 -1.86 -1.67 -10.80
CA ARG A 157 -1.73 -2.51 -12.01
C ARG A 157 -1.50 -3.99 -11.74
N THR A 158 -0.93 -4.34 -10.59
CA THR A 158 -0.57 -5.73 -10.27
C THR A 158 -1.81 -6.58 -9.96
N LEU A 159 -2.89 -5.96 -9.47
CA LEU A 159 -4.14 -6.67 -9.26
C LEU A 159 -4.79 -7.05 -10.60
N PRO A 160 -5.39 -8.25 -10.70
CA PRO A 160 -6.06 -8.68 -11.92
C PRO A 160 -7.06 -7.63 -12.40
N ALA A 161 -7.04 -7.29 -13.69
CA ALA A 161 -8.06 -6.47 -14.37
C ALA A 161 -9.45 -7.13 -14.43
N ALA A 162 -9.64 -8.18 -13.63
CA ALA A 162 -10.82 -9.02 -13.67
C ALA A 162 -11.70 -8.62 -12.50
N SER A 163 -12.93 -8.21 -12.83
CA SER A 163 -14.06 -7.86 -11.95
C SER A 163 -14.03 -8.44 -10.53
N VAL A 164 -14.72 -7.82 -9.57
CA VAL A 164 -14.93 -8.35 -8.20
C VAL A 164 -15.21 -9.85 -8.16
N ASN A 165 -15.88 -10.41 -9.18
CA ASN A 165 -16.12 -11.84 -9.32
C ASN A 165 -14.83 -12.67 -9.48
N ALA A 166 -13.88 -12.25 -10.32
CA ALA A 166 -12.60 -12.93 -10.49
C ALA A 166 -11.69 -12.76 -9.27
N LEU A 167 -11.73 -11.60 -8.60
CA LEU A 167 -11.07 -11.45 -7.29
C LEU A 167 -11.70 -12.39 -6.25
N THR A 168 -13.03 -12.45 -6.22
CA THR A 168 -13.78 -13.37 -5.34
C THR A 168 -13.46 -14.83 -5.65
N GLU A 169 -13.31 -15.18 -6.93
CA GLU A 169 -12.94 -16.51 -7.41
C GLU A 169 -11.48 -16.86 -7.08
N LEU A 170 -10.54 -15.92 -7.24
CA LEU A 170 -9.14 -16.10 -6.82
C LEU A 170 -9.04 -16.30 -5.31
N LEU A 171 -9.74 -15.47 -4.53
CA LEU A 171 -9.84 -15.65 -3.09
C LEU A 171 -10.51 -16.99 -2.77
N ALA A 172 -11.51 -17.43 -3.53
CA ALA A 172 -12.16 -18.73 -3.37
C ALA A 172 -11.24 -19.91 -3.65
N ARG A 173 -10.46 -19.83 -4.72
CA ARG A 173 -9.50 -20.84 -5.10
C ARG A 173 -8.36 -20.94 -4.09
N SER A 174 -7.87 -19.80 -3.60
CA SER A 174 -6.90 -19.75 -2.50
C SER A 174 -7.47 -20.43 -1.24
N ARG A 175 -8.74 -20.18 -0.88
CA ARG A 175 -9.43 -20.90 0.22
C ARG A 175 -9.46 -22.40 -0.01
N GLN A 176 -9.82 -22.84 -1.21
CA GLN A 176 -9.91 -24.27 -1.53
C GLN A 176 -8.55 -24.94 -1.32
N ILE A 177 -7.47 -24.32 -1.81
CA ILE A 177 -6.11 -24.85 -1.67
C ILE A 177 -5.67 -24.93 -0.20
N ILE A 178 -5.96 -23.90 0.60
CA ILE A 178 -5.63 -23.90 2.04
C ILE A 178 -6.43 -24.99 2.77
N GLY A 179 -7.74 -25.12 2.50
CA GLY A 179 -8.58 -26.15 3.11
C GLY A 179 -8.14 -27.56 2.73
N ASP A 180 -7.75 -27.77 1.47
CA ASP A 180 -7.21 -29.05 1.02
C ASP A 180 -5.87 -29.36 1.71
N LEU A 181 -5.02 -28.34 1.94
CA LEU A 181 -3.75 -28.48 2.66
C LEU A 181 -3.97 -28.79 4.15
N GLU A 182 -4.89 -28.08 4.83
CA GLU A 182 -5.29 -28.37 6.22
C GLU A 182 -5.82 -29.79 6.35
N ALA A 183 -6.69 -30.22 5.42
CA ALA A 183 -7.22 -31.59 5.39
C ALA A 183 -6.13 -32.64 5.16
N VAL A 184 -5.07 -32.32 4.39
CA VAL A 184 -3.90 -33.19 4.23
C VAL A 184 -3.08 -33.22 5.52
N LEU A 185 -2.83 -32.08 6.16
CA LEU A 185 -2.11 -31.99 7.43
C LEU A 185 -2.83 -32.75 8.56
N ASP A 186 -4.16 -32.66 8.63
CA ASP A 186 -4.98 -33.38 9.62
C ASP A 186 -4.97 -34.90 9.41
N ARG A 187 -4.68 -35.35 8.18
CA ARG A 187 -4.52 -36.78 7.86
C ARG A 187 -3.10 -37.29 8.10
N LEU A 188 -2.13 -36.39 8.30
CA LEU A 188 -0.80 -36.80 8.71
C LEU A 188 -0.85 -37.22 10.19
N PRO A 189 -0.36 -38.41 10.55
CA PRO A 189 -0.30 -38.80 11.94
C PRO A 189 0.54 -37.77 12.72
N PRO A 190 0.11 -37.34 13.92
CA PRO A 190 0.88 -36.41 14.73
C PRO A 190 2.28 -36.99 14.89
N ALA A 191 3.30 -36.21 14.52
CA ALA A 191 4.68 -36.65 14.45
C ALA A 191 5.00 -37.56 15.65
N ALA A 192 5.10 -38.87 15.39
CA ALA A 192 5.35 -39.86 16.40
C ALA A 192 6.61 -39.42 17.13
N GLY A 193 6.44 -39.06 18.40
CA GLY A 193 7.50 -38.47 19.19
C GLY A 193 8.76 -39.31 19.07
N ARG A 194 9.86 -38.69 18.64
CA ARG A 194 11.21 -39.18 18.96
C ARG A 194 11.39 -38.99 20.47
N ARG A 195 10.74 -39.88 21.21
CA ARG A 195 10.96 -40.15 22.61
C ARG A 195 12.32 -40.82 22.69
N ARG A 196 13.30 -40.06 23.16
CA ARG A 196 14.40 -40.46 24.05
C ARG A 196 14.81 -41.94 23.93
N LEU A 197 15.97 -42.18 23.32
CA LEU A 197 16.89 -43.17 23.87
C LEU A 197 18.04 -42.40 24.52
N ARG A 198 17.93 -42.27 25.85
CA ARG A 198 19.08 -42.17 26.74
C ARG A 198 19.89 -43.45 26.56
N THR A 199 21.18 -43.29 26.28
CA THR A 199 22.25 -44.01 26.98
C THR A 199 23.43 -43.06 27.04
#